data_AF-A0A495YUS9-F1
#
_entry.id   AF-A0A495YUS9-F1
#
_cell.length_a   1.000
_cell.length_b   1.000
_cell.length_c   1.000
_cell.angle_alpha   90.00
_cell.angle_beta   90.00
_cell.angle_gamma   90.00
#
_symmetry.space_group_name_H-M   'P 1'
#
loop_
_entity.id
_entity.type
_entity.pdbx_description
1 polymer ?
#
loop_
_entity_poly.entity_id
_entity_poly.type
_entity_poly.pdbx_seq_one_letter_code
_entity_poly.pdbx_strand_id
1 'polypeptide(L)'
;MKIPHLIVCILTLWTLFISILLSARAQEINIPEPVPPLAAVREAFDLDPFYQQWIDVRGFPVLASAKVSPYAVKEAAYLIHKMIGHRLDILQTFTQNRERFSIIGCNETTTQIPEYSYLQPNFYVDIRTRGLGSAEPNLTTSTSEENLLQYPGDPYLGFSVLFHEFAHAVHERGLNQIDPGFDDRLRMTYKAAMAKGLWKDTYAAVNHKEYWAEASEAWFNPKTTASFDRFGDTREDLKAYDPELAALIAEVYGDSEWRYTPPETRLNEPHLQGFDPQNSPTFQWPPDILVLYEAFTRDPESTGDGRWVNLQAYPPSQLPSLLAGVQGLPVNAEGDPTIIAIGNFGVDDVHVYWVAPDGTEHFYYLLRGDLATYDTYVGALWLLKDGKGETFAVYQAEAKMGRVLILPEEEIDNSPQVKMPDANLAEAVRQELGLATSIPITEQVMQRLTTLGAADREITDLTGLEHATGLVRLDLWENQIQDVSPLSNLTQLRQLHLQANQITDITAFAGLTELRKLHLWGNQIRDISVLENLTKLESLHLAGNPIQDNSPLRSLLKQNPDIELDIDVPQLSPTDVNGDGVVNIQDLVLVASSLGETEPTSADVNDDGIVNIVDLVLVAGEFGTP
;
A
#
# COMPACT_ATOMS: atom_id res chain seq x y z
N MET A 1 -52.08 -47.67 -20.49
CA MET A 1 -52.11 -47.95 -19.04
C MET A 1 -51.16 -49.10 -18.74
N LYS A 2 -49.97 -48.81 -18.19
CA LYS A 2 -49.07 -49.73 -17.47
C LYS A 2 -47.82 -48.93 -17.04
N ILE A 3 -47.91 -48.31 -15.87
CA ILE A 3 -46.76 -47.95 -15.04
C ILE A 3 -46.80 -48.96 -13.90
N PRO A 4 -45.83 -49.88 -13.79
CA PRO A 4 -45.30 -50.15 -12.46
C PRO A 4 -43.84 -50.67 -12.52
N HIS A 5 -42.85 -49.79 -12.69
CA HIS A 5 -41.47 -50.07 -12.26
C HIS A 5 -40.82 -48.91 -11.47
N LEU A 6 -41.42 -47.72 -11.48
CA LEU A 6 -40.90 -46.55 -10.76
C LEU A 6 -41.30 -46.50 -9.27
N ILE A 7 -42.33 -47.24 -8.85
CA ILE A 7 -42.85 -47.17 -7.47
C ILE A 7 -42.15 -48.16 -6.51
N VAL A 8 -41.45 -49.19 -7.03
CA VAL A 8 -40.78 -50.19 -6.17
C VAL A 8 -39.38 -49.72 -5.74
N CYS A 9 -38.69 -48.86 -6.49
CA CYS A 9 -37.40 -48.30 -6.06
C CYS A 9 -37.50 -47.16 -5.04
N ILE A 10 -38.63 -46.43 -5.00
CA ILE A 10 -38.84 -45.31 -4.07
C ILE A 10 -39.19 -45.80 -2.65
N LEU A 11 -39.83 -46.97 -2.53
CA LEU A 11 -40.26 -47.53 -1.23
C LEU A 11 -39.18 -48.34 -0.50
N THR A 12 -38.11 -48.79 -1.16
CA THR A 12 -36.95 -49.43 -0.50
C THR A 12 -35.89 -48.43 -0.04
N LEU A 13 -35.92 -47.19 -0.52
CA LEU A 13 -35.08 -46.09 -0.04
C LEU A 13 -35.66 -45.35 1.17
N TRP A 14 -36.96 -45.53 1.46
CA TRP A 14 -37.64 -44.92 2.61
C TRP A 14 -37.56 -45.75 3.90
N THR A 15 -37.31 -47.06 3.82
CA THR A 15 -37.22 -47.93 5.00
C THR A 15 -35.82 -48.07 5.59
N LEU A 16 -34.77 -47.57 4.91
CA LEU A 16 -33.44 -47.39 5.52
C LEU A 16 -33.28 -46.05 6.25
N PHE A 17 -34.29 -45.17 6.15
CA PHE A 17 -34.25 -43.80 6.70
C PHE A 17 -34.69 -43.69 8.17
N ILE A 18 -35.22 -44.75 8.78
CA ILE A 18 -35.77 -44.72 10.17
C ILE A 18 -34.91 -45.52 11.18
N SER A 19 -33.80 -46.14 10.75
CA SER A 19 -32.94 -46.92 11.66
C SER A 19 -31.64 -46.22 12.09
N ILE A 20 -31.39 -44.97 11.70
CA ILE A 20 -30.19 -44.20 12.12
C ILE A 20 -30.55 -43.02 13.05
N LEU A 21 -31.82 -42.90 13.44
CA LEU A 21 -32.23 -42.05 14.56
C LEU A 21 -32.02 -42.79 15.89
N LEU A 22 -30.76 -43.05 16.28
CA LEU A 22 -30.33 -43.39 17.65
C LEU A 22 -28.80 -43.57 17.75
N SER A 23 -28.05 -42.49 17.52
CA SER A 23 -26.89 -42.10 18.34
C SER A 23 -26.25 -40.85 17.74
N ALA A 24 -26.63 -39.66 18.22
CA ALA A 24 -25.86 -38.44 17.95
C ALA A 24 -24.58 -38.46 18.82
N ARG A 25 -23.65 -39.35 18.47
CA ARG A 25 -22.22 -39.05 18.58
C ARG A 25 -21.85 -38.35 17.28
N ALA A 26 -21.00 -37.34 17.34
CA ALA A 26 -20.42 -36.74 16.14
C ALA A 26 -19.87 -37.86 15.26
N GLN A 27 -20.54 -38.15 14.15
CA GLN A 27 -20.07 -39.14 13.19
C GLN A 27 -18.80 -38.54 12.59
N GLU A 28 -17.66 -39.21 12.79
CA GLU A 28 -16.39 -38.78 12.21
C GLU A 28 -16.56 -38.55 10.70
N ILE A 29 -16.13 -37.39 10.22
CA ILE A 29 -16.19 -37.04 8.80
C ILE A 29 -15.10 -37.87 8.11
N ASN A 30 -15.51 -38.88 7.36
CA ASN A 30 -14.59 -39.71 6.59
C ASN A 30 -14.34 -39.07 5.22
N ILE A 31 -13.16 -38.48 5.03
CA ILE A 31 -12.71 -37.92 3.75
C ILE A 31 -11.91 -39.00 3.00
N PRO A 32 -12.35 -39.42 1.79
CA PRO A 32 -11.65 -40.45 1.03
C PRO A 32 -10.35 -39.93 0.41
N GLU A 33 -9.51 -40.85 -0.08
CA GLU A 33 -8.41 -40.47 -0.96
C GLU A 33 -8.93 -39.90 -2.28
N PRO A 34 -8.30 -38.85 -2.83
CA PRO A 34 -8.71 -38.29 -4.10
C PRO A 34 -8.48 -39.28 -5.23
N VAL A 35 -9.42 -39.31 -6.18
CA VAL A 35 -9.38 -40.17 -7.37
C VAL A 35 -9.58 -39.31 -8.62
N PRO A 36 -9.22 -39.78 -9.83
CA PRO A 36 -9.58 -39.05 -11.04
C PRO A 36 -11.09 -38.87 -11.18
N PRO A 37 -11.59 -37.70 -11.63
CA PRO A 37 -13.01 -37.48 -11.85
C PRO A 37 -13.62 -38.55 -12.76
N LEU A 38 -14.72 -39.18 -12.31
CA LEU A 38 -15.46 -40.18 -13.08
C LEU A 38 -16.04 -39.56 -14.37
N ALA A 39 -16.23 -40.37 -15.41
CA ALA A 39 -16.78 -39.91 -16.69
C ALA A 39 -18.12 -39.18 -16.54
N ALA A 40 -19.03 -39.69 -15.70
CA ALA A 40 -20.32 -39.05 -15.44
C ALA A 40 -20.19 -37.69 -14.72
N VAL A 41 -19.17 -37.53 -13.85
CA VAL A 41 -18.89 -36.26 -13.17
C VAL A 41 -18.30 -35.26 -14.16
N ARG A 42 -17.36 -35.70 -15.01
CA ARG A 42 -16.82 -34.87 -16.09
C ARG A 42 -17.90 -34.35 -17.02
N GLU A 43 -18.82 -35.21 -17.42
CA GLU A 43 -19.94 -34.84 -18.28
C GLU A 43 -20.93 -33.89 -17.56
N ALA A 44 -21.26 -34.16 -16.30
CA ALA A 44 -22.22 -33.35 -15.55
C ALA A 44 -21.73 -31.91 -15.29
N PHE A 45 -20.43 -31.74 -15.04
CA PHE A 45 -19.81 -30.46 -14.69
C PHE A 45 -19.00 -29.82 -15.82
N ASP A 46 -18.91 -30.47 -16.99
CA ASP A 46 -18.11 -30.05 -18.14
C ASP A 46 -16.62 -29.84 -17.78
N LEU A 47 -16.03 -30.85 -17.12
CA LEU A 47 -14.69 -30.72 -16.55
C LEU A 47 -13.58 -30.91 -17.57
N ASP A 48 -12.66 -29.93 -17.62
CA ASP A 48 -11.44 -29.99 -18.41
C ASP A 48 -10.53 -31.18 -18.01
N PRO A 49 -9.77 -31.77 -18.96
CA PRO A 49 -8.76 -32.79 -18.66
C PRO A 49 -7.68 -32.38 -17.63
N PHE A 50 -7.48 -31.08 -17.41
CA PHE A 50 -6.64 -30.51 -16.35
C PHE A 50 -6.90 -31.17 -14.99
N TYR A 51 -8.18 -31.36 -14.64
CA TYR A 51 -8.58 -31.97 -13.38
C TYR A 51 -8.31 -33.47 -13.37
N GLN A 52 -7.40 -33.90 -12.50
CA GLN A 52 -6.94 -35.29 -12.38
C GLN A 52 -7.12 -35.85 -10.96
N GLN A 53 -7.52 -35.02 -10.00
CA GLN A 53 -7.90 -35.38 -8.65
C GLN A 53 -9.28 -34.83 -8.32
N TRP A 54 -10.08 -35.61 -7.59
CA TRP A 54 -11.46 -35.30 -7.22
C TRP A 54 -11.87 -35.98 -5.91
N ILE A 55 -12.61 -35.24 -5.08
CA ILE A 55 -13.36 -35.73 -3.92
C ILE A 55 -14.81 -35.23 -4.03
N ASP A 56 -15.77 -36.12 -3.77
CA ASP A 56 -17.18 -35.77 -3.65
C ASP A 56 -17.51 -35.33 -2.22
N VAL A 57 -17.99 -34.10 -2.08
CA VAL A 57 -18.57 -33.59 -0.83
C VAL A 57 -20.09 -33.57 -0.98
N ARG A 58 -20.70 -34.75 -0.92
CA ARG A 58 -22.17 -34.94 -0.97
C ARG A 58 -22.80 -34.34 -2.24
N GLY A 59 -22.19 -34.60 -3.39
CA GLY A 59 -22.60 -34.07 -4.69
C GLY A 59 -21.79 -32.84 -5.15
N PHE A 60 -21.08 -32.17 -4.24
CA PHE A 60 -20.24 -31.02 -4.56
C PHE A 60 -18.79 -31.45 -4.86
N PRO A 61 -18.26 -31.21 -6.07
CA PRO A 61 -16.94 -31.67 -6.44
C PRO A 61 -15.83 -30.73 -5.97
N VAL A 62 -14.85 -31.29 -5.25
CA VAL A 62 -13.56 -30.66 -4.96
C VAL A 62 -12.53 -31.23 -5.93
N LEU A 63 -11.85 -30.39 -6.69
CA LEU A 63 -11.08 -30.75 -7.88
C LEU A 63 -9.66 -30.17 -7.84
N ALA A 64 -8.70 -30.89 -8.41
CA ALA A 64 -7.33 -30.41 -8.55
C ALA A 64 -6.61 -31.08 -9.74
N SER A 65 -5.50 -30.48 -10.17
CA SER A 65 -4.59 -31.11 -11.11
C SER A 65 -3.79 -32.25 -10.44
N ALA A 66 -3.01 -33.00 -11.21
CA ALA A 66 -2.12 -34.02 -10.65
C ALA A 66 -0.90 -33.43 -9.90
N LYS A 67 -0.65 -32.11 -10.00
CA LYS A 67 0.48 -31.45 -9.33
C LYS A 67 0.20 -31.10 -7.88
N VAL A 68 -1.08 -30.96 -7.53
CA VAL A 68 -1.53 -30.61 -6.17
C VAL A 68 -1.36 -31.80 -5.23
N SER A 69 -0.91 -31.56 -4.00
CA SER A 69 -0.87 -32.55 -2.94
C SER A 69 -2.26 -33.15 -2.65
N PRO A 70 -2.40 -34.49 -2.60
CA PRO A 70 -3.63 -35.14 -2.17
C PRO A 70 -4.13 -34.66 -0.81
N TYR A 71 -3.23 -34.24 0.09
CA TYR A 71 -3.59 -33.70 1.40
C TYR A 71 -4.29 -32.34 1.31
N ALA A 72 -3.96 -31.51 0.32
CA ALA A 72 -4.67 -30.24 0.09
C ALA A 72 -6.11 -30.50 -0.39
N VAL A 73 -6.30 -31.47 -1.29
CA VAL A 73 -7.64 -31.89 -1.76
C VAL A 73 -8.50 -32.40 -0.61
N LYS A 74 -7.91 -33.23 0.25
CA LYS A 74 -8.58 -33.74 1.45
C LYS A 74 -8.90 -32.65 2.48
N GLU A 75 -7.97 -31.71 2.69
CA GLU A 75 -8.17 -30.59 3.61
C GLU A 75 -9.29 -29.67 3.13
N ALA A 76 -9.31 -29.29 1.86
CA ALA A 76 -10.42 -28.50 1.30
C ALA A 76 -11.77 -29.20 1.48
N ALA A 77 -11.84 -30.51 1.15
CA ALA A 77 -13.06 -31.29 1.32
C ALA A 77 -13.52 -31.37 2.79
N TYR A 78 -12.59 -31.51 3.72
CA TYR A 78 -12.86 -31.48 5.16
C TYR A 78 -13.43 -30.14 5.60
N LEU A 79 -12.79 -29.02 5.22
CA LEU A 79 -13.21 -27.67 5.59
C LEU A 79 -14.58 -27.32 5.01
N ILE A 80 -14.84 -27.63 3.75
CA ILE A 80 -16.15 -27.44 3.11
C ILE A 80 -17.24 -28.24 3.85
N HIS A 81 -16.95 -29.50 4.21
CA HIS A 81 -17.90 -30.30 4.99
C HIS A 81 -18.15 -29.70 6.38
N LYS A 82 -17.14 -29.12 7.04
CA LYS A 82 -17.31 -28.42 8.32
C LYS A 82 -18.17 -27.16 8.18
N MET A 83 -17.97 -26.42 7.10
CA MET A 83 -18.66 -25.16 6.85
C MET A 83 -20.15 -25.37 6.53
N ILE A 84 -20.46 -26.26 5.58
CA ILE A 84 -21.83 -26.40 5.04
C ILE A 84 -22.28 -27.84 4.81
N GLY A 85 -21.56 -28.85 5.29
CA GLY A 85 -21.91 -30.27 5.07
C GLY A 85 -23.28 -30.70 5.64
N HIS A 86 -23.85 -29.90 6.55
CA HIS A 86 -25.20 -30.08 7.10
C HIS A 86 -26.30 -29.40 6.25
N ARG A 87 -25.93 -28.49 5.34
CA ARG A 87 -26.81 -27.76 4.41
C ARG A 87 -26.87 -28.46 3.06
N LEU A 88 -27.52 -29.63 3.03
CA LEU A 88 -27.70 -30.41 1.80
C LEU A 88 -28.47 -29.64 0.72
N ASP A 89 -29.35 -28.72 1.12
CA ASP A 89 -30.05 -27.80 0.23
C ASP A 89 -29.09 -26.88 -0.54
N ILE A 90 -28.07 -26.31 0.13
CA ILE A 90 -27.04 -25.49 -0.52
C ILE A 90 -26.19 -26.35 -1.46
N LEU A 91 -25.71 -27.51 -0.99
CA LEU A 91 -24.87 -28.43 -1.79
C LEU A 91 -25.58 -28.95 -3.05
N GLN A 92 -26.88 -29.27 -2.95
CA GLN A 92 -27.69 -29.67 -4.09
C GLN A 92 -27.86 -28.52 -5.09
N THR A 93 -28.01 -27.30 -4.58
CA THR A 93 -28.10 -26.09 -5.41
C THR A 93 -26.78 -25.84 -6.16
N PHE A 94 -25.64 -25.97 -5.49
CA PHE A 94 -24.32 -25.94 -6.14
C PHE A 94 -24.19 -26.96 -7.26
N THR A 95 -24.63 -28.21 -7.01
CA THR A 95 -24.62 -29.28 -8.02
C THR A 95 -25.48 -28.90 -9.23
N GLN A 96 -26.68 -28.35 -9.01
CA GLN A 96 -27.58 -27.92 -10.10
C GLN A 96 -26.97 -26.77 -10.92
N ASN A 97 -26.22 -25.89 -10.26
CA ASN A 97 -25.52 -24.77 -10.89
C ASN A 97 -24.16 -25.16 -11.49
N ARG A 98 -23.77 -26.44 -11.40
CA ARG A 98 -22.44 -26.93 -11.82
C ARG A 98 -21.27 -26.23 -11.12
N GLU A 99 -21.52 -25.73 -9.91
CA GLU A 99 -20.50 -25.10 -9.08
C GLU A 99 -19.49 -26.17 -8.61
N ARG A 100 -18.22 -25.79 -8.51
CA ARG A 100 -17.14 -26.66 -8.01
C ARG A 100 -16.14 -25.89 -7.17
N PHE A 101 -15.28 -26.62 -6.48
CA PHE A 101 -14.14 -26.04 -5.78
C PHE A 101 -12.85 -26.54 -6.41
N SER A 102 -11.98 -25.65 -6.88
CA SER A 102 -10.69 -25.98 -7.48
C SER A 102 -9.53 -25.59 -6.56
N ILE A 103 -8.43 -26.33 -6.64
CA ILE A 103 -7.22 -26.05 -5.87
C ILE A 103 -6.09 -25.71 -6.83
N ILE A 104 -5.45 -24.57 -6.58
CA ILE A 104 -4.30 -24.10 -7.35
C ILE A 104 -3.03 -24.68 -6.71
N GLY A 105 -2.25 -25.46 -7.47
CA GLY A 105 -1.00 -26.01 -6.95
C GLY A 105 0.04 -24.94 -6.62
N CYS A 106 0.96 -25.28 -5.72
CA CYS A 106 2.04 -24.37 -5.29
C CYS A 106 2.94 -23.90 -6.44
N ASN A 107 3.02 -24.69 -7.51
CA ASN A 107 3.76 -24.38 -8.75
C ASN A 107 2.83 -24.14 -9.95
N GLU A 108 1.57 -23.82 -9.69
CA GLU A 108 0.58 -23.44 -10.69
C GLU A 108 0.16 -22.00 -10.48
N THR A 109 -0.30 -21.34 -11.53
CA THR A 109 -0.82 -19.97 -11.46
C THR A 109 -2.33 -19.96 -11.54
N THR A 110 -2.97 -18.88 -11.07
CA THR A 110 -4.43 -18.78 -11.01
C THR A 110 -5.08 -18.97 -12.38
N THR A 111 -4.51 -18.37 -13.42
CA THR A 111 -4.99 -18.48 -14.81
C THR A 111 -4.70 -19.84 -15.47
N GLN A 112 -3.97 -20.75 -14.81
CA GLN A 112 -3.86 -22.14 -15.27
C GLN A 112 -5.08 -22.99 -14.88
N ILE A 113 -5.91 -22.51 -13.95
CA ILE A 113 -7.22 -23.12 -13.71
C ILE A 113 -8.09 -22.85 -14.96
N PRO A 114 -8.68 -23.89 -15.59
CA PRO A 114 -9.41 -23.75 -16.85
C PRO A 114 -10.50 -22.67 -16.81
N GLU A 115 -11.24 -22.60 -15.70
CA GLU A 115 -12.29 -21.63 -15.44
C GLU A 115 -11.78 -20.20 -15.33
N TYR A 116 -10.51 -19.97 -15.03
CA TYR A 116 -9.90 -18.64 -14.90
C TYR A 116 -8.97 -18.28 -16.07
N SER A 117 -8.83 -19.17 -17.04
CA SER A 117 -7.90 -18.98 -18.19
C SER A 117 -8.23 -17.76 -19.05
N TYR A 118 -9.45 -17.24 -18.97
CA TYR A 118 -9.87 -16.03 -19.67
C TYR A 118 -9.49 -14.74 -18.94
N LEU A 119 -9.09 -14.81 -17.66
CA LEU A 119 -8.72 -13.63 -16.89
C LEU A 119 -7.41 -13.06 -17.46
N GLN A 120 -7.47 -11.80 -17.87
CA GLN A 120 -6.35 -11.08 -18.47
C GLN A 120 -6.20 -9.72 -17.79
N PRO A 121 -4.98 -9.19 -17.67
CA PRO A 121 -3.72 -9.78 -18.09
C PRO A 121 -3.30 -10.88 -17.10
N ASN A 122 -2.92 -12.03 -17.63
CA ASN A 122 -2.75 -13.22 -16.80
C ASN A 122 -1.68 -13.05 -15.70
N PHE A 123 -0.53 -12.43 -16.00
CA PHE A 123 0.55 -12.23 -15.04
C PHE A 123 0.13 -11.39 -13.83
N TYR A 124 -0.80 -10.44 -14.02
CA TYR A 124 -1.31 -9.61 -12.93
C TYR A 124 -2.26 -10.38 -12.04
N VAL A 125 -3.19 -11.13 -12.65
CA VAL A 125 -4.13 -11.96 -11.88
C VAL A 125 -3.35 -13.03 -11.13
N ASP A 126 -2.37 -13.64 -11.80
CA ASP A 126 -1.53 -14.69 -11.25
C ASP A 126 -0.75 -14.22 -10.03
N ILE A 127 -0.15 -13.03 -10.03
CA ILE A 127 0.61 -12.54 -8.86
C ILE A 127 -0.27 -12.02 -7.73
N ARG A 128 -1.51 -11.62 -8.03
CA ARG A 128 -2.33 -10.86 -7.08
C ARG A 128 -3.37 -11.71 -6.36
N THR A 129 -3.62 -12.93 -6.84
CA THR A 129 -4.60 -13.83 -6.21
C THR A 129 -4.07 -15.26 -6.13
N ARG A 130 -4.37 -15.92 -5.00
CA ARG A 130 -4.20 -17.38 -4.81
C ARG A 130 -5.50 -18.08 -4.39
N GLY A 131 -6.62 -17.38 -4.55
CA GLY A 131 -7.97 -17.85 -4.34
C GLY A 131 -8.94 -16.86 -4.96
N LEU A 132 -10.08 -17.35 -5.42
CA LEU A 132 -11.12 -16.55 -6.06
C LEU A 132 -12.49 -17.16 -5.73
N GLY A 133 -13.44 -16.30 -5.35
CA GLY A 133 -14.83 -16.64 -5.17
C GLY A 133 -15.51 -17.04 -6.48
N SER A 134 -16.66 -17.71 -6.35
CA SER A 134 -17.51 -17.99 -7.51
C SER A 134 -18.44 -16.81 -7.79
N ALA A 135 -18.33 -16.22 -8.97
CA ALA A 135 -19.23 -15.20 -9.50
C ALA A 135 -19.42 -15.46 -11.01
N GLU A 136 -20.63 -15.26 -11.55
CA GLU A 136 -20.87 -15.46 -12.99
C GLU A 136 -19.87 -14.67 -13.84
N PRO A 137 -19.22 -15.28 -14.86
CA PRO A 137 -19.45 -16.61 -15.42
C PRO A 137 -18.64 -17.76 -14.77
N ASN A 138 -17.86 -17.48 -13.73
CA ASN A 138 -17.03 -18.48 -13.04
C ASN A 138 -17.92 -19.47 -12.28
N LEU A 139 -17.73 -20.75 -12.57
CA LEU A 139 -18.43 -21.85 -11.93
C LEU A 139 -17.55 -22.56 -10.88
N THR A 140 -16.45 -21.92 -10.49
CA THR A 140 -15.55 -22.44 -9.47
C THR A 140 -15.17 -21.37 -8.47
N THR A 141 -15.24 -21.74 -7.19
CA THR A 141 -14.42 -21.13 -6.14
C THR A 141 -13.06 -21.82 -6.11
N SER A 142 -12.02 -21.11 -5.68
CA SER A 142 -10.69 -21.68 -5.51
C SER A 142 -9.94 -21.15 -4.29
N THR A 143 -8.95 -21.93 -3.88
CA THR A 143 -7.86 -21.51 -3.00
C THR A 143 -6.59 -22.24 -3.41
N SER A 144 -5.46 -21.94 -2.79
CA SER A 144 -4.19 -22.56 -3.11
C SER A 144 -3.75 -23.65 -2.14
N GLU A 145 -2.93 -24.54 -2.68
CA GLU A 145 -2.30 -25.63 -1.95
C GLU A 145 -1.46 -25.12 -0.76
N GLU A 146 -0.64 -24.09 -0.98
CA GLU A 146 0.20 -23.51 0.07
C GLU A 146 -0.62 -22.88 1.20
N ASN A 147 -1.80 -22.33 0.90
CA ASN A 147 -2.67 -21.78 1.93
C ASN A 147 -3.40 -22.87 2.73
N LEU A 148 -3.92 -23.88 2.04
CA LEU A 148 -4.61 -25.02 2.68
C LEU A 148 -3.70 -25.79 3.64
N LEU A 149 -2.42 -25.96 3.28
CA LEU A 149 -1.46 -26.75 4.04
C LEU A 149 -0.42 -25.91 4.80
N GLN A 150 -0.49 -24.58 4.71
CA GLN A 150 0.42 -23.62 5.33
C GLN A 150 1.90 -23.86 4.98
N TYR A 151 2.19 -23.89 3.69
CA TYR A 151 3.56 -24.03 3.22
C TYR A 151 4.38 -22.76 3.49
N PRO A 152 5.69 -22.88 3.72
CA PRO A 152 6.57 -21.71 3.78
C PRO A 152 6.44 -20.86 2.51
N GLY A 153 6.43 -19.54 2.66
CA GLY A 153 6.33 -18.60 1.53
C GLY A 153 4.89 -18.30 1.08
N ASP A 154 3.85 -18.87 1.70
CA ASP A 154 2.45 -18.51 1.43
C ASP A 154 2.25 -16.97 1.55
N PRO A 155 1.78 -16.29 0.47
CA PRO A 155 1.51 -14.85 0.51
C PRO A 155 0.37 -14.46 1.47
N TYR A 156 -0.47 -15.42 1.87
CA TYR A 156 -1.59 -15.23 2.80
C TYR A 156 -1.38 -15.98 4.13
N LEU A 157 -0.12 -16.13 4.54
CA LEU A 157 0.24 -16.84 5.75
C LEU A 157 -0.51 -16.30 6.98
N GLY A 158 -1.08 -17.22 7.75
CA GLY A 158 -1.72 -16.91 9.02
C GLY A 158 -3.24 -16.78 8.97
N PHE A 159 -3.88 -17.06 7.83
CA PHE A 159 -5.32 -17.30 7.73
C PHE A 159 -5.66 -18.26 6.58
N SER A 160 -6.92 -18.68 6.46
CA SER A 160 -7.40 -19.62 5.44
C SER A 160 -8.34 -18.89 4.48
N VAL A 161 -7.84 -18.66 3.27
CA VAL A 161 -8.53 -17.98 2.16
C VAL A 161 -9.83 -18.72 1.79
N LEU A 162 -9.88 -20.05 2.00
CA LEU A 162 -11.04 -20.87 1.67
C LEU A 162 -12.34 -20.34 2.29
N PHE A 163 -12.33 -19.92 3.55
CA PHE A 163 -13.58 -19.52 4.23
C PHE A 163 -14.17 -18.25 3.63
N HIS A 164 -13.32 -17.29 3.27
CA HIS A 164 -13.74 -16.06 2.62
C HIS A 164 -14.29 -16.37 1.22
N GLU A 165 -13.49 -17.00 0.35
CA GLU A 165 -13.86 -17.20 -1.05
C GLU A 165 -15.07 -18.13 -1.21
N PHE A 166 -15.18 -19.15 -0.35
CA PHE A 166 -16.31 -20.07 -0.39
C PHE A 166 -17.59 -19.47 0.21
N ALA A 167 -17.48 -18.47 1.10
CA ALA A 167 -18.65 -17.74 1.60
C ALA A 167 -19.35 -16.96 0.48
N HIS A 168 -18.61 -16.42 -0.50
CA HIS A 168 -19.17 -15.81 -1.70
C HIS A 168 -20.03 -16.81 -2.48
N ALA A 169 -19.53 -18.03 -2.72
CA ALA A 169 -20.31 -19.07 -3.38
C ALA A 169 -21.57 -19.45 -2.57
N VAL A 170 -21.44 -19.62 -1.25
CA VAL A 170 -22.57 -19.92 -0.36
C VAL A 170 -23.67 -18.86 -0.49
N HIS A 171 -23.32 -17.58 -0.53
CA HIS A 171 -24.27 -16.49 -0.72
C HIS A 171 -24.85 -16.46 -2.13
N GLU A 172 -24.00 -16.32 -3.15
CA GLU A 172 -24.43 -15.98 -4.50
C GLU A 172 -24.98 -17.17 -5.28
N ARG A 173 -24.34 -18.34 -5.15
CA ARG A 173 -24.68 -19.57 -5.88
C ARG A 173 -25.59 -20.51 -5.10
N GLY A 174 -25.73 -20.28 -3.80
CA GLY A 174 -26.53 -21.09 -2.89
C GLY A 174 -27.76 -20.35 -2.39
N LEU A 175 -27.56 -19.51 -1.38
CA LEU A 175 -28.62 -18.85 -0.61
C LEU A 175 -29.55 -18.02 -1.48
N ASN A 176 -29.03 -17.21 -2.40
CA ASN A 176 -29.87 -16.36 -3.25
C ASN A 176 -30.88 -17.14 -4.12
N GLN A 177 -30.65 -18.44 -4.33
CA GLN A 177 -31.58 -19.29 -5.08
C GLN A 177 -32.60 -20.00 -4.17
N ILE A 178 -32.20 -20.40 -2.96
CA ILE A 178 -33.05 -21.18 -2.06
C ILE A 178 -33.77 -20.34 -1.00
N ASP A 179 -33.27 -19.13 -0.74
CA ASP A 179 -33.88 -18.09 0.09
C ASP A 179 -33.79 -16.73 -0.62
N PRO A 180 -34.77 -16.40 -1.48
CA PRO A 180 -34.78 -15.16 -2.24
C PRO A 180 -34.79 -13.87 -1.40
N GLY A 181 -35.11 -13.96 -0.10
CA GLY A 181 -35.10 -12.80 0.81
C GLY A 181 -33.77 -12.60 1.55
N PHE A 182 -32.81 -13.51 1.40
CA PHE A 182 -31.55 -13.45 2.13
C PHE A 182 -30.74 -12.20 1.79
N ASP A 183 -30.57 -11.89 0.49
CA ASP A 183 -29.77 -10.76 0.03
C ASP A 183 -30.32 -9.42 0.52
N ASP A 184 -31.65 -9.25 0.53
CA ASP A 184 -32.31 -8.06 1.05
C ASP A 184 -32.02 -7.86 2.54
N ARG A 185 -32.10 -8.94 3.33
CA ARG A 185 -31.75 -8.91 4.76
C ARG A 185 -30.29 -8.53 4.96
N LEU A 186 -29.38 -9.13 4.20
CA LEU A 186 -27.95 -8.83 4.26
C LEU A 186 -27.65 -7.36 3.91
N ARG A 187 -28.25 -6.82 2.84
CA ARG A 187 -28.10 -5.41 2.46
C ARG A 187 -28.61 -4.45 3.53
N MET A 188 -29.75 -4.78 4.16
CA MET A 188 -30.29 -3.98 5.25
C MET A 188 -29.37 -3.98 6.47
N THR A 189 -28.85 -5.14 6.85
CA THR A 189 -27.90 -5.30 7.95
C THR A 189 -26.61 -4.52 7.68
N TYR A 190 -26.03 -4.67 6.48
CA TYR A 190 -24.85 -3.91 6.04
C TYR A 190 -25.07 -2.39 6.14
N LYS A 191 -26.17 -1.86 5.59
CA LYS A 191 -26.49 -0.42 5.67
C LYS A 191 -26.58 0.07 7.12
N ALA A 192 -27.19 -0.72 8.00
CA ALA A 192 -27.29 -0.39 9.42
C ALA A 192 -25.91 -0.41 10.12
N ALA A 193 -25.05 -1.37 9.79
CA ALA A 193 -23.69 -1.45 10.32
C ALA A 193 -22.83 -0.26 9.88
N MET A 194 -22.86 0.09 8.59
CA MET A 194 -22.15 1.26 8.07
C MET A 194 -22.63 2.57 8.72
N ALA A 195 -23.94 2.72 8.94
CA ALA A 195 -24.48 3.90 9.63
C ALA A 195 -24.04 4.03 11.09
N LYS A 196 -23.68 2.90 11.74
CA LYS A 196 -23.09 2.87 13.09
C LYS A 196 -21.57 3.08 13.07
N GLY A 197 -20.94 3.18 11.90
CA GLY A 197 -19.48 3.24 11.75
C GLY A 197 -18.78 1.91 12.03
N LEU A 198 -19.51 0.79 12.04
CA LEU A 198 -18.89 -0.53 12.13
C LEU A 198 -18.14 -0.83 10.83
N TRP A 199 -17.03 -1.57 10.94
CA TRP A 199 -16.18 -1.98 9.81
C TRP A 199 -15.57 -0.82 9.02
N LYS A 200 -15.65 0.41 9.56
CA LYS A 200 -15.07 1.59 8.92
C LYS A 200 -13.58 1.37 8.65
N ASP A 201 -13.15 1.76 7.46
CA ASP A 201 -11.76 1.66 7.00
C ASP A 201 -11.25 0.20 6.91
N THR A 202 -12.16 -0.79 6.83
CA THR A 202 -11.83 -2.22 6.59
C THR A 202 -12.37 -2.71 5.25
N TYR A 203 -11.85 -3.84 4.75
CA TYR A 203 -12.29 -4.44 3.49
C TYR A 203 -13.78 -4.83 3.48
N ALA A 204 -14.34 -5.22 4.64
CA ALA A 204 -15.76 -5.53 4.80
C ALA A 204 -16.70 -4.33 4.50
N ALA A 205 -16.20 -3.09 4.57
CA ALA A 205 -17.00 -1.91 4.27
C ALA A 205 -17.19 -1.65 2.76
N VAL A 206 -16.42 -2.32 1.89
CA VAL A 206 -16.47 -2.11 0.42
C VAL A 206 -17.88 -2.36 -0.12
N ASN A 207 -18.48 -3.50 0.23
CA ASN A 207 -19.86 -3.81 -0.13
C ASN A 207 -20.44 -4.93 0.76
N HIS A 208 -21.76 -5.12 0.70
CA HIS A 208 -22.47 -6.15 1.50
C HIS A 208 -22.02 -7.61 1.26
N LYS A 209 -21.37 -7.94 0.13
CA LYS A 209 -20.84 -9.29 -0.13
C LYS A 209 -19.52 -9.51 0.62
N GLU A 210 -18.60 -8.55 0.56
CA GLU A 210 -17.36 -8.61 1.34
C GLU A 210 -17.63 -8.57 2.84
N TYR A 211 -18.63 -7.78 3.25
CA TYR A 211 -19.18 -7.79 4.60
C TYR A 211 -19.61 -9.20 5.05
N TRP A 212 -20.25 -9.97 4.17
CA TRP A 212 -20.63 -11.35 4.43
C TRP A 212 -19.43 -12.30 4.47
N ALA A 213 -18.50 -12.18 3.53
CA ALA A 213 -17.36 -13.07 3.40
C ALA A 213 -16.33 -12.90 4.53
N GLU A 214 -15.95 -11.67 4.86
CA GLU A 214 -15.05 -11.36 5.98
C GLU A 214 -15.61 -11.84 7.33
N ALA A 215 -16.91 -11.67 7.53
CA ALA A 215 -17.55 -12.14 8.76
C ALA A 215 -17.73 -13.66 8.79
N SER A 216 -17.99 -14.30 7.64
CA SER A 216 -17.99 -15.76 7.52
C SER A 216 -16.62 -16.34 7.83
N GLU A 217 -15.55 -15.69 7.37
CA GLU A 217 -14.18 -16.02 7.72
C GLU A 217 -13.98 -15.93 9.24
N ALA A 218 -14.27 -14.78 9.85
CA ALA A 218 -14.15 -14.58 11.30
C ALA A 218 -14.96 -15.61 12.12
N TRP A 219 -16.10 -16.07 11.62
CA TRP A 219 -16.95 -17.07 12.28
C TRP A 219 -16.27 -18.43 12.49
N PHE A 220 -15.32 -18.80 11.64
CA PHE A 220 -14.59 -20.07 11.74
C PHE A 220 -13.22 -19.93 12.42
N ASN A 221 -12.82 -18.73 12.84
CA ASN A 221 -11.54 -18.40 13.47
C ASN A 221 -10.29 -18.89 12.69
N PRO A 222 -10.11 -18.55 11.40
CA PRO A 222 -8.96 -19.02 10.65
C PRO A 222 -7.64 -18.32 10.98
N LYS A 223 -7.67 -17.18 11.68
CA LYS A 223 -6.51 -16.30 11.88
C LYS A 223 -5.56 -16.76 13.01
N THR A 224 -4.26 -16.60 12.78
CA THR A 224 -3.20 -16.82 13.79
C THR A 224 -2.42 -15.55 14.18
N THR A 225 -2.54 -14.43 13.43
CA THR A 225 -1.91 -13.13 13.75
C THR A 225 -2.74 -11.94 13.27
N ALA A 226 -2.79 -10.87 14.08
CA ALA A 226 -3.59 -9.66 13.82
C ALA A 226 -3.00 -8.79 12.69
N SER A 227 -3.80 -8.50 11.65
CA SER A 227 -3.52 -7.44 10.67
C SER A 227 -4.39 -6.20 10.98
N PHE A 228 -3.83 -5.00 10.81
CA PHE A 228 -4.47 -3.73 11.15
C PHE A 228 -5.71 -3.36 10.30
N ASP A 229 -5.99 -4.07 9.19
CA ASP A 229 -7.01 -3.70 8.21
C ASP A 229 -8.34 -4.51 8.30
N ARG A 230 -8.49 -5.38 9.31
CA ARG A 230 -9.64 -6.28 9.42
C ARG A 230 -10.13 -6.38 10.88
N PHE A 231 -11.45 -6.43 11.05
CA PHE A 231 -12.08 -6.53 12.37
C PHE A 231 -12.06 -7.96 12.92
N GLY A 232 -11.57 -8.12 14.17
CA GLY A 232 -11.77 -9.29 15.03
C GLY A 232 -11.04 -10.57 14.60
N ASP A 233 -10.67 -11.40 15.59
CA ASP A 233 -10.00 -12.69 15.37
C ASP A 233 -10.90 -13.89 15.69
N THR A 234 -12.08 -13.66 16.27
CA THR A 234 -12.96 -14.74 16.73
C THR A 234 -14.44 -14.50 16.45
N ARG A 235 -15.19 -15.61 16.37
CA ARG A 235 -16.66 -15.62 16.38
C ARG A 235 -17.25 -14.81 17.53
N GLU A 236 -16.64 -14.91 18.70
CA GLU A 236 -17.11 -14.24 19.91
C GLU A 236 -16.96 -12.72 19.81
N ASP A 237 -15.85 -12.24 19.23
CA ASP A 237 -15.65 -10.82 18.93
C ASP A 237 -16.68 -10.31 17.92
N LEU A 238 -16.95 -11.10 16.86
CA LEU A 238 -17.97 -10.78 15.87
C LEU A 238 -19.36 -10.68 16.50
N LYS A 239 -19.75 -11.62 17.37
CA LYS A 239 -21.02 -11.56 18.11
C LYS A 239 -21.12 -10.33 19.00
N ALA A 240 -20.02 -9.88 19.59
CA ALA A 240 -20.01 -8.70 20.46
C ALA A 240 -20.07 -7.38 19.66
N TYR A 241 -19.41 -7.34 18.50
CA TYR A 241 -19.25 -6.12 17.70
C TYR A 241 -20.36 -5.87 16.69
N ASP A 242 -20.75 -6.92 15.95
CA ASP A 242 -21.81 -6.86 14.94
C ASP A 242 -22.81 -8.02 15.17
N PRO A 243 -23.63 -7.93 16.23
CA PRO A 243 -24.55 -9.00 16.61
C PRO A 243 -25.61 -9.29 15.55
N GLU A 244 -25.99 -8.28 14.75
CA GLU A 244 -26.97 -8.45 13.68
C GLU A 244 -26.41 -9.29 12.51
N LEU A 245 -25.15 -9.06 12.10
CA LEU A 245 -24.48 -9.92 11.13
C LEU A 245 -24.20 -11.32 11.67
N ALA A 246 -23.73 -11.40 12.92
CA ALA A 246 -23.48 -12.68 13.57
C ALA A 246 -24.73 -13.58 13.59
N ALA A 247 -25.92 -12.99 13.74
CA ALA A 247 -27.18 -13.72 13.69
C ALA A 247 -27.47 -14.30 12.28
N LEU A 248 -27.22 -13.53 11.21
CA LEU A 248 -27.36 -14.02 9.83
C LEU A 248 -26.39 -15.16 9.53
N ILE A 249 -25.15 -15.06 10.01
CA ILE A 249 -24.15 -16.11 9.82
C ILE A 249 -24.54 -17.38 10.59
N ALA A 250 -25.00 -17.24 11.82
CA ALA A 250 -25.46 -18.37 12.64
C ALA A 250 -26.68 -19.08 12.03
N GLU A 251 -27.57 -18.35 11.34
CA GLU A 251 -28.70 -18.93 10.60
C GLU A 251 -28.23 -19.90 9.51
N VAL A 252 -27.11 -19.58 8.85
CA VAL A 252 -26.61 -20.35 7.69
C VAL A 252 -25.71 -21.51 8.12
N TYR A 253 -24.70 -21.22 8.95
CA TYR A 253 -23.66 -22.19 9.34
C TYR A 253 -23.92 -22.89 10.68
N GLY A 254 -24.87 -22.37 11.47
CA GLY A 254 -25.06 -22.78 12.86
C GLY A 254 -23.98 -22.25 13.80
N ASP A 255 -24.15 -22.55 15.09
CA ASP A 255 -23.24 -22.12 16.16
C ASP A 255 -22.58 -23.32 16.84
N SER A 256 -21.86 -24.13 16.05
CA SER A 256 -21.16 -25.30 16.58
C SER A 256 -19.90 -24.90 17.37
N GLU A 257 -19.45 -25.74 18.31
CA GLU A 257 -18.20 -25.53 19.06
C GLU A 257 -16.93 -25.65 18.19
N TRP A 258 -17.05 -26.15 16.96
CA TRP A 258 -15.88 -26.32 16.09
C TRP A 258 -15.32 -24.96 15.65
N ARG A 259 -13.99 -24.86 15.67
CA ARG A 259 -13.20 -23.74 15.14
C ARG A 259 -12.09 -24.31 14.28
N TYR A 260 -11.70 -23.57 13.25
CA TYR A 260 -10.53 -23.92 12.45
C TYR A 260 -9.28 -23.87 13.33
N THR A 261 -8.37 -24.82 13.07
CA THR A 261 -7.00 -24.75 13.53
C THR A 261 -6.05 -25.13 12.39
N PRO A 262 -4.81 -24.63 12.37
CA PRO A 262 -3.83 -24.98 11.35
C PRO A 262 -3.65 -26.49 11.16
N PRO A 263 -3.39 -27.00 9.94
CA PRO A 263 -3.20 -28.42 9.66
C PRO A 263 -2.13 -29.09 10.54
N GLU A 264 -1.05 -28.36 10.89
CA GLU A 264 0.00 -28.84 11.79
C GLU A 264 -0.51 -29.25 13.19
N THR A 265 -1.64 -28.68 13.63
CA THR A 265 -2.29 -29.04 14.90
C THR A 265 -3.24 -30.22 14.78
N ARG A 266 -3.50 -30.69 13.56
CA ARG A 266 -4.50 -31.71 13.20
C ARG A 266 -3.90 -32.92 12.48
N LEU A 267 -2.59 -33.16 12.60
CA LEU A 267 -1.91 -34.29 11.94
C LEU A 267 -2.39 -35.68 12.41
N ASN A 268 -3.11 -35.73 13.54
CA ASN A 268 -3.79 -36.92 14.05
C ASN A 268 -5.18 -37.16 13.44
N GLU A 269 -5.75 -36.18 12.73
CA GLU A 269 -7.04 -36.32 12.06
C GLU A 269 -6.91 -37.26 10.84
N PRO A 270 -7.91 -38.12 10.56
CA PRO A 270 -7.79 -39.15 9.53
C PRO A 270 -7.39 -38.65 8.14
N HIS A 271 -7.85 -37.47 7.73
CA HIS A 271 -7.61 -36.95 6.38
C HIS A 271 -6.20 -36.35 6.21
N LEU A 272 -5.53 -35.98 7.31
CA LEU A 272 -4.13 -35.52 7.34
C LEU A 272 -3.16 -36.60 7.81
N GLN A 273 -3.62 -37.83 8.04
CA GLN A 273 -2.76 -38.91 8.50
C GLN A 273 -1.61 -39.15 7.51
N GLY A 274 -0.37 -39.03 8.01
CA GLY A 274 0.85 -39.20 7.23
C GLY A 274 1.34 -37.93 6.50
N PHE A 275 0.63 -36.82 6.58
CA PHE A 275 1.15 -35.52 6.15
C PHE A 275 2.27 -35.07 7.09
N ASP A 276 3.40 -34.62 6.52
CA ASP A 276 4.52 -34.05 7.26
C ASP A 276 4.80 -32.62 6.76
N PRO A 277 4.41 -31.58 7.53
CA PRO A 277 4.64 -30.19 7.14
C PRO A 277 6.11 -29.85 6.86
N GLN A 278 7.06 -30.56 7.47
CA GLN A 278 8.51 -30.29 7.29
C GLN A 278 9.01 -30.65 5.89
N ASN A 279 8.28 -31.50 5.16
CA ASN A 279 8.61 -31.89 3.79
C ASN A 279 7.83 -31.08 2.74
N SER A 280 7.11 -30.03 3.16
CA SER A 280 6.36 -29.17 2.26
C SER A 280 7.28 -28.35 1.35
N PRO A 281 6.90 -28.10 0.09
CA PRO A 281 7.61 -27.14 -0.75
C PRO A 281 7.50 -25.73 -0.18
N THR A 282 8.41 -24.83 -0.58
CA THR A 282 8.29 -23.39 -0.31
C THR A 282 7.66 -22.72 -1.51
N PHE A 283 6.56 -21.99 -1.31
CA PHE A 283 5.93 -21.21 -2.37
C PHE A 283 6.85 -20.07 -2.81
N GLN A 284 6.96 -19.88 -4.13
CA GLN A 284 7.62 -18.75 -4.75
C GLN A 284 6.84 -18.37 -6.00
N TRP A 285 6.66 -17.08 -6.22
CA TRP A 285 6.11 -16.58 -7.47
C TRP A 285 7.00 -16.97 -8.66
N PRO A 286 6.42 -17.39 -9.81
CA PRO A 286 7.20 -17.65 -11.01
C PRO A 286 8.05 -16.43 -11.41
N PRO A 287 9.38 -16.56 -11.58
CA PRO A 287 10.27 -15.41 -11.81
C PRO A 287 9.92 -14.59 -13.06
N ASP A 288 9.40 -15.23 -14.10
CA ASP A 288 8.93 -14.60 -15.32
C ASP A 288 7.71 -13.70 -15.09
N ILE A 289 6.77 -14.12 -14.23
CA ILE A 289 5.61 -13.31 -13.83
C ILE A 289 6.05 -12.11 -12.99
N LEU A 290 7.02 -12.29 -12.10
CA LEU A 290 7.59 -11.17 -11.32
C LEU A 290 8.20 -10.10 -12.22
N VAL A 291 8.96 -10.49 -13.25
CA VAL A 291 9.54 -9.55 -14.22
C VAL A 291 8.45 -8.79 -14.98
N LEU A 292 7.40 -9.48 -15.41
CA LEU A 292 6.26 -8.86 -16.10
C LEU A 292 5.51 -7.90 -15.17
N TYR A 293 5.28 -8.29 -13.92
CA TYR A 293 4.63 -7.44 -12.94
C TYR A 293 5.48 -6.22 -12.54
N GLU A 294 6.79 -6.37 -12.38
CA GLU A 294 7.70 -5.25 -12.13
C GLU A 294 7.75 -4.28 -13.31
N ALA A 295 7.82 -4.80 -14.54
CA ALA A 295 7.74 -3.97 -15.73
C ALA A 295 6.38 -3.24 -15.81
N PHE A 296 5.29 -3.94 -15.49
CA PHE A 296 3.94 -3.37 -15.45
C PHE A 296 3.78 -2.30 -14.36
N THR A 297 4.40 -2.45 -13.19
CA THR A 297 4.29 -1.48 -12.09
C THR A 297 5.17 -0.25 -12.30
N ARG A 298 6.37 -0.39 -12.89
CA ARG A 298 7.37 0.69 -12.97
C ARG A 298 7.36 1.53 -14.25
N ASP A 299 6.82 1.02 -15.35
CA ASP A 299 6.81 1.75 -16.63
C ASP A 299 5.38 2.15 -17.01
N PRO A 300 5.03 3.45 -17.08
CA PRO A 300 3.70 3.94 -17.52
C PRO A 300 3.24 3.39 -18.86
N GLU A 301 4.17 3.14 -19.77
CA GLU A 301 3.92 2.72 -21.15
C GLU A 301 4.05 1.19 -21.31
N SER A 302 4.44 0.48 -20.25
CA SER A 302 4.55 -0.97 -20.28
C SER A 302 3.17 -1.58 -20.52
N THR A 303 3.08 -2.30 -21.63
CA THR A 303 1.86 -2.98 -22.03
C THR A 303 1.69 -4.33 -21.35
N GLY A 304 2.67 -4.85 -20.61
CA GLY A 304 2.61 -6.14 -19.89
C GLY A 304 2.40 -7.41 -20.76
N ASP A 305 1.52 -7.34 -21.75
CA ASP A 305 1.07 -8.38 -22.67
C ASP A 305 0.47 -7.82 -24.00
N GLY A 306 0.47 -6.50 -24.22
CA GLY A 306 0.40 -5.91 -25.58
C GLY A 306 -0.95 -5.46 -26.13
N ARG A 307 -2.03 -5.30 -25.35
CA ARG A 307 -3.30 -4.65 -25.83
C ARG A 307 -4.05 -3.96 -24.68
N TRP A 308 -4.00 -2.63 -24.64
CA TRP A 308 -4.69 -1.83 -23.61
C TRP A 308 -5.26 -0.52 -24.17
N VAL A 309 -6.24 0.04 -23.46
CA VAL A 309 -6.83 1.37 -23.72
C VAL A 309 -6.55 2.33 -22.57
N ASN A 310 -6.31 3.60 -22.91
CA ASN A 310 -6.09 4.68 -21.97
C ASN A 310 -7.45 5.17 -21.41
N LEU A 311 -7.64 5.29 -20.09
CA LEU A 311 -8.73 6.16 -19.60
C LEU A 311 -8.39 7.58 -20.03
N GLN A 312 -9.35 8.25 -20.66
CA GLN A 312 -9.18 9.64 -20.98
C GLN A 312 -9.30 10.45 -19.69
N ALA A 313 -8.23 11.20 -19.37
CA ALA A 313 -8.22 12.13 -18.27
C ALA A 313 -9.08 13.37 -18.63
N TYR A 314 -9.86 13.83 -17.66
CA TYR A 314 -10.64 15.05 -17.75
C TYR A 314 -10.40 15.90 -16.50
N PRO A 315 -10.31 17.23 -16.64
CA PRO A 315 -10.22 18.10 -15.48
C PRO A 315 -11.52 17.99 -14.64
N PRO A 316 -11.46 18.07 -13.29
CA PRO A 316 -12.63 17.97 -12.43
C PRO A 316 -13.78 18.92 -12.81
N SER A 317 -13.46 20.07 -13.40
CA SER A 317 -14.45 21.03 -13.92
C SER A 317 -15.36 20.47 -15.01
N GLN A 318 -14.94 19.42 -15.73
CA GLN A 318 -15.74 18.77 -16.77
C GLN A 318 -16.68 17.69 -16.22
N LEU A 319 -16.56 17.34 -14.92
CA LEU A 319 -17.41 16.33 -14.28
C LEU A 319 -18.92 16.55 -14.54
N PRO A 320 -19.49 17.76 -14.40
CA PRO A 320 -20.93 17.95 -14.67
C PRO A 320 -21.33 17.63 -16.11
N SER A 321 -20.46 17.91 -17.08
CA SER A 321 -20.73 17.64 -18.51
C SER A 321 -20.59 16.16 -18.85
N LEU A 322 -19.59 15.50 -18.26
CA LEU A 322 -19.39 14.05 -18.40
C LEU A 322 -20.54 13.27 -17.75
N LEU A 323 -20.98 13.68 -16.55
CA LEU A 323 -22.14 13.11 -15.87
C LEU A 323 -23.40 13.18 -16.72
N ALA A 324 -23.65 14.33 -17.36
CA ALA A 324 -24.78 14.48 -18.28
C ALA A 324 -24.67 13.56 -19.50
N GLY A 325 -23.44 13.26 -19.96
CA GLY A 325 -23.18 12.37 -21.08
C GLY A 325 -23.37 10.88 -20.77
N VAL A 326 -23.20 10.48 -19.50
CA VAL A 326 -23.40 9.08 -19.06
C VAL A 326 -24.79 8.84 -18.45
N GLN A 327 -25.57 9.91 -18.26
CA GLN A 327 -26.87 9.83 -17.60
C GLN A 327 -27.87 8.98 -18.39
N GLY A 328 -28.37 7.91 -17.77
CA GLY A 328 -29.32 6.99 -18.41
C GLY A 328 -28.68 5.90 -19.28
N LEU A 329 -27.35 5.76 -19.29
CA LEU A 329 -26.72 4.54 -19.77
C LEU A 329 -27.11 3.36 -18.86
N PRO A 330 -27.29 2.14 -19.39
CA PRO A 330 -27.58 0.98 -18.56
C PRO A 330 -26.42 0.75 -17.58
N VAL A 331 -26.75 0.70 -16.28
CA VAL A 331 -25.81 0.40 -15.18
C VAL A 331 -25.09 -0.94 -15.41
N ASN A 332 -25.76 -1.83 -16.14
CA ASN A 332 -25.27 -3.14 -16.56
C ASN A 332 -25.36 -3.22 -18.10
N ALA A 333 -24.66 -2.35 -18.83
CA ALA A 333 -24.45 -2.63 -20.24
C ALA A 333 -23.80 -4.02 -20.33
N GLU A 334 -24.50 -4.99 -20.91
CA GLU A 334 -24.07 -6.37 -21.18
C GLU A 334 -22.88 -6.40 -22.16
N GLY A 335 -21.84 -5.64 -21.89
CA GLY A 335 -20.57 -5.60 -22.60
C GLY A 335 -19.48 -6.22 -21.73
N ASP A 336 -18.50 -6.83 -22.38
CA ASP A 336 -17.40 -7.53 -21.70
C ASP A 336 -16.79 -6.64 -20.60
N PRO A 337 -16.77 -7.09 -19.32
CA PRO A 337 -16.18 -6.33 -18.24
C PRO A 337 -14.72 -6.00 -18.58
N THR A 338 -14.37 -4.73 -18.34
CA THR A 338 -13.06 -4.15 -18.63
C THR A 338 -12.35 -3.95 -17.31
N ILE A 339 -11.18 -4.54 -17.14
CA ILE A 339 -10.38 -4.30 -15.95
C ILE A 339 -9.63 -2.99 -16.13
N ILE A 340 -9.72 -2.10 -15.14
CA ILE A 340 -8.82 -0.96 -14.99
C ILE A 340 -7.84 -1.18 -13.88
N ALA A 341 -6.59 -0.79 -14.07
CA ALA A 341 -5.60 -0.73 -13.01
C ALA A 341 -5.38 0.74 -12.63
N ILE A 342 -5.50 1.08 -11.35
CA ILE A 342 -5.30 2.42 -10.79
C ILE A 342 -4.20 2.32 -9.71
N GLY A 343 -3.10 3.06 -9.86
CA GLY A 343 -1.95 2.99 -8.97
C GLY A 343 -0.87 4.02 -9.28
N ASN A 344 0.26 3.94 -8.56
CA ASN A 344 1.40 4.86 -8.60
C ASN A 344 1.08 6.28 -8.10
N PHE A 345 0.36 6.34 -6.98
CA PHE A 345 0.14 7.57 -6.24
C PHE A 345 1.37 7.87 -5.37
N GLY A 346 1.59 9.15 -5.06
CA GLY A 346 2.53 9.53 -4.00
C GLY A 346 2.14 8.94 -2.64
N VAL A 347 2.83 9.35 -1.58
CA VAL A 347 2.62 8.84 -0.20
C VAL A 347 1.27 9.18 0.45
N ASP A 348 0.34 9.80 -0.28
CA ASP A 348 -0.95 10.23 0.24
C ASP A 348 -2.05 9.19 0.01
N ASP A 349 -2.95 9.08 0.99
CA ASP A 349 -4.18 8.28 0.94
C ASP A 349 -5.10 8.79 -0.18
N VAL A 350 -5.34 7.97 -1.20
CA VAL A 350 -6.22 8.30 -2.34
C VAL A 350 -7.49 7.48 -2.29
N HIS A 351 -8.64 8.16 -2.22
CA HIS A 351 -9.94 7.52 -2.28
C HIS A 351 -10.43 7.39 -3.74
N VAL A 352 -10.69 6.16 -4.16
CA VAL A 352 -11.17 5.82 -5.49
C VAL A 352 -12.68 5.66 -5.47
N TYR A 353 -13.38 6.34 -6.38
CA TYR A 353 -14.83 6.24 -6.55
C TYR A 353 -15.18 5.87 -7.98
N TRP A 354 -16.18 4.99 -8.15
CA TRP A 354 -16.89 4.82 -9.41
C TRP A 354 -18.19 5.64 -9.39
N VAL A 355 -18.57 6.23 -10.52
CA VAL A 355 -19.81 7.00 -10.62
C VAL A 355 -20.85 6.25 -11.44
N ALA A 356 -22.00 6.00 -10.81
CA ALA A 356 -23.14 5.37 -11.44
C ALA A 356 -23.79 6.27 -12.51
N PRO A 357 -24.52 5.71 -13.48
CA PRO A 357 -25.25 6.47 -14.50
C PRO A 357 -26.33 7.43 -13.95
N ASP A 358 -26.73 7.30 -12.69
CA ASP A 358 -27.64 8.25 -12.02
C ASP A 358 -26.89 9.41 -11.33
N GLY A 359 -25.56 9.42 -11.40
CA GLY A 359 -24.67 10.39 -10.76
C GLY A 359 -24.24 10.02 -9.34
N THR A 360 -24.65 8.85 -8.81
CA THR A 360 -24.25 8.41 -7.48
C THR A 360 -22.78 7.99 -7.46
N GLU A 361 -22.02 8.56 -6.53
CA GLU A 361 -20.64 8.14 -6.28
C GLU A 361 -20.62 6.94 -5.33
N HIS A 362 -19.93 5.88 -5.75
CA HIS A 362 -19.69 4.70 -4.92
C HIS A 362 -18.22 4.68 -4.53
N PHE A 363 -17.95 4.84 -3.24
CA PHE A 363 -16.61 4.59 -2.71
C PHE A 363 -16.22 3.16 -3.02
N TYR A 364 -15.06 3.01 -3.65
CA TYR A 364 -14.58 1.72 -4.11
C TYR A 364 -13.42 1.25 -3.22
N TYR A 365 -12.39 2.08 -3.06
CA TYR A 365 -11.17 1.66 -2.37
C TYR A 365 -10.33 2.84 -1.87
N LEU A 366 -9.49 2.60 -0.87
CA LEU A 366 -8.43 3.51 -0.43
C LEU A 366 -7.08 2.97 -0.91
N LEU A 367 -6.39 3.74 -1.76
CA LEU A 367 -5.07 3.39 -2.26
C LEU A 367 -3.97 4.05 -1.43
N ARG A 368 -2.99 3.22 -1.03
CA ARG A 368 -1.76 3.59 -0.30
C ARG A 368 -0.55 3.10 -1.08
N GLY A 369 -0.11 3.85 -2.08
CA GLY A 369 1.06 3.53 -2.91
C GLY A 369 0.91 2.37 -3.90
N ASP A 370 0.04 1.39 -3.63
CA ASP A 370 -0.11 0.20 -4.47
C ASP A 370 -1.03 0.36 -5.70
N LEU A 371 -0.94 -0.62 -6.60
CA LEU A 371 -1.76 -0.75 -7.80
C LEU A 371 -2.96 -1.68 -7.56
N ALA A 372 -4.17 -1.13 -7.56
CA ALA A 372 -5.39 -1.93 -7.54
C ALA A 372 -5.99 -2.06 -8.94
N THR A 373 -6.75 -3.13 -9.18
CA THR A 373 -7.62 -3.21 -10.35
C THR A 373 -9.08 -3.32 -10.01
N TYR A 374 -9.90 -2.78 -10.89
CA TYR A 374 -11.35 -2.69 -10.75
C TYR A 374 -12.02 -3.08 -12.06
N ASP A 375 -13.15 -3.79 -11.96
CA ASP A 375 -14.01 -3.99 -13.12
C ASP A 375 -14.73 -2.70 -13.46
N THR A 376 -14.77 -2.38 -14.75
CA THR A 376 -15.46 -1.23 -15.29
C THR A 376 -16.06 -1.54 -16.66
N TYR A 377 -16.83 -0.60 -17.19
CA TYR A 377 -17.41 -0.69 -18.53
C TYR A 377 -17.11 0.59 -19.30
N VAL A 378 -17.15 0.48 -20.63
CA VAL A 378 -16.89 1.61 -21.53
C VAL A 378 -17.85 2.76 -21.23
N GLY A 379 -17.30 3.95 -21.02
CA GLY A 379 -18.04 5.15 -20.66
C GLY A 379 -18.18 5.40 -19.16
N ALA A 380 -17.85 4.44 -18.29
CA ALA A 380 -17.89 4.61 -16.84
C ALA A 380 -16.94 5.72 -16.38
N LEU A 381 -17.38 6.50 -15.39
CA LEU A 381 -16.59 7.57 -14.79
C LEU A 381 -15.96 7.12 -13.46
N TRP A 382 -14.72 7.53 -13.25
CA TRP A 382 -13.94 7.27 -12.04
C TRP A 382 -13.45 8.59 -11.46
N LEU A 383 -13.66 8.79 -10.16
CA LEU A 383 -13.19 9.98 -9.43
C LEU A 383 -12.11 9.56 -8.46
N LEU A 384 -11.03 10.33 -8.44
CA LEU A 384 -10.06 10.27 -7.36
C LEU A 384 -10.23 11.45 -6.43
N LYS A 385 -10.30 11.13 -5.14
CA LYS A 385 -10.47 12.12 -4.09
C LYS A 385 -9.36 12.03 -3.06
N ASP A 386 -8.97 13.17 -2.52
CA ASP A 386 -8.00 13.24 -1.43
C ASP A 386 -8.64 12.84 -0.08
N GLY A 387 -7.84 12.88 0.99
CA GLY A 387 -8.31 12.62 2.37
C GLY A 387 -9.39 13.58 2.88
N LYS A 388 -9.66 14.69 2.17
CA LYS A 388 -10.71 15.67 2.48
C LYS A 388 -11.98 15.45 1.64
N GLY A 389 -11.95 14.52 0.69
CA GLY A 389 -13.05 14.23 -0.22
C GLY A 389 -13.13 15.19 -1.41
N GLU A 390 -12.07 15.96 -1.69
CA GLU A 390 -12.01 16.83 -2.87
C GLU A 390 -11.59 16.03 -4.10
N THR A 391 -12.36 16.13 -5.19
CA THR A 391 -12.04 15.44 -6.44
C THR A 391 -10.91 16.15 -7.17
N PHE A 392 -9.76 15.50 -7.29
CA PHE A 392 -8.60 16.05 -7.97
C PHE A 392 -8.42 15.48 -9.40
N ALA A 393 -9.06 14.34 -9.71
CA ALA A 393 -8.99 13.78 -11.05
C ALA A 393 -10.29 13.04 -11.44
N VAL A 394 -10.65 13.14 -12.72
CA VAL A 394 -11.80 12.48 -13.33
C VAL A 394 -11.34 11.71 -14.56
N TYR A 395 -11.75 10.45 -14.65
CA TYR A 395 -11.40 9.57 -15.75
C TYR A 395 -12.65 8.97 -16.36
N GLN A 396 -12.63 8.80 -17.68
CA GLN A 396 -13.66 8.02 -18.38
C GLN A 396 -13.03 6.82 -19.08
N ALA A 397 -13.65 5.65 -18.92
CA ALA A 397 -13.20 4.45 -19.61
C ALA A 397 -13.48 4.53 -21.11
N GLU A 398 -12.42 4.50 -21.92
CA GLU A 398 -12.53 4.31 -23.37
C GLU A 398 -12.39 2.79 -23.70
N ALA A 399 -12.86 2.38 -24.88
CA ALA A 399 -13.24 0.99 -25.22
C ALA A 399 -12.32 -0.19 -24.75
N LYS A 400 -12.83 -1.15 -23.96
CA LYS A 400 -12.30 -2.49 -23.57
C LYS A 400 -10.90 -2.59 -22.92
N MET A 401 -10.79 -3.36 -21.80
CA MET A 401 -9.62 -3.66 -20.91
C MET A 401 -8.42 -2.69 -20.98
N GLY A 402 -8.13 -1.93 -19.90
CA GLY A 402 -7.17 -0.79 -19.92
C GLY A 402 -6.48 -0.50 -18.58
N ARG A 403 -5.14 -0.46 -18.47
CA ARG A 403 -4.47 0.17 -17.30
C ARG A 403 -4.60 1.68 -17.37
N VAL A 404 -4.78 2.35 -16.23
CA VAL A 404 -4.43 3.76 -16.10
C VAL A 404 -3.50 4.02 -14.93
N LEU A 405 -2.30 4.41 -15.31
CA LEU A 405 -1.40 5.08 -14.40
C LEU A 405 -1.98 6.47 -14.12
N ILE A 406 -2.44 6.69 -12.88
CA ILE A 406 -2.80 8.03 -12.44
C ILE A 406 -1.57 8.59 -11.74
N LEU A 407 -0.64 9.09 -12.55
CA LEU A 407 0.31 10.05 -12.05
C LEU A 407 -0.50 11.33 -11.74
N PRO A 408 -0.29 11.99 -10.59
CA PRO A 408 -0.69 13.39 -10.50
C PRO A 408 -0.09 14.09 -11.72
N GLU A 409 -0.92 14.74 -12.54
CA GLU A 409 -0.54 15.37 -13.82
C GLU A 409 0.93 15.81 -13.81
N GLU A 410 1.80 15.03 -14.44
CA GLU A 410 3.02 15.57 -14.99
C GLU A 410 2.81 15.62 -16.48
N GLU A 411 2.68 16.85 -16.97
CA GLU A 411 2.89 17.17 -18.37
C GLU A 411 4.04 16.31 -18.91
N ILE A 412 3.90 15.79 -20.14
CA ILE A 412 5.06 15.26 -20.88
C ILE A 412 6.06 16.42 -20.97
N ASP A 413 7.06 16.36 -20.10
CA ASP A 413 8.02 17.42 -19.90
C ASP A 413 8.94 17.49 -21.13
N ASN A 414 8.68 18.47 -22.01
CA ASN A 414 9.52 18.77 -23.16
C ASN A 414 10.66 19.74 -22.82
N SER A 415 10.89 20.02 -21.53
CA SER A 415 12.00 20.85 -21.09
C SER A 415 13.34 20.17 -21.36
N PRO A 416 14.43 20.94 -21.41
CA PRO A 416 15.74 20.40 -21.68
C PRO A 416 16.11 19.26 -20.72
N GLN A 417 16.75 18.23 -21.24
CA GLN A 417 17.32 17.17 -20.42
C GLN A 417 18.47 17.75 -19.58
N VAL A 418 18.41 17.51 -18.27
CA VAL A 418 19.46 17.88 -17.33
C VAL A 418 20.63 16.91 -17.47
N LYS A 419 21.82 17.46 -17.62
CA LYS A 419 23.06 16.69 -17.69
C LYS A 419 23.49 16.32 -16.27
N MET A 420 23.51 15.03 -15.96
CA MET A 420 23.99 14.50 -14.68
C MET A 420 25.13 13.50 -14.94
N PRO A 421 26.39 13.93 -14.88
CA PRO A 421 27.55 13.08 -15.19
C PRO A 421 27.84 12.01 -14.13
N ASP A 422 27.47 12.25 -12.87
CA ASP A 422 27.60 11.28 -11.79
C ASP A 422 26.41 10.31 -11.80
N ALA A 423 26.68 9.03 -12.06
CA ALA A 423 25.66 8.01 -12.19
C ALA A 423 24.97 7.70 -10.85
N ASN A 424 25.68 7.81 -9.72
CA ASN A 424 25.13 7.52 -8.40
C ASN A 424 24.19 8.63 -7.94
N LEU A 425 24.53 9.88 -8.26
CA LEU A 425 23.65 11.03 -8.08
C LEU A 425 22.41 10.95 -9.00
N ALA A 426 22.60 10.65 -10.29
CA ALA A 426 21.50 10.50 -11.22
C ALA A 426 20.53 9.40 -10.76
N GLU A 427 21.06 8.28 -10.27
CA GLU A 427 20.24 7.19 -9.70
C GLU A 427 19.53 7.62 -8.41
N ALA A 428 20.19 8.36 -7.52
CA ALA A 428 19.53 8.86 -6.30
C ALA A 428 18.36 9.82 -6.62
N VAL A 429 18.56 10.73 -7.58
CA VAL A 429 17.51 11.64 -8.06
C VAL A 429 16.36 10.86 -8.69
N ARG A 430 16.65 9.82 -9.48
CA ARG A 430 15.63 8.94 -10.06
C ARG A 430 14.83 8.22 -9.00
N GLN A 431 15.50 7.67 -7.98
CA GLN A 431 14.85 6.97 -6.87
C GLN A 431 13.92 7.90 -6.09
N GLU A 432 14.39 9.10 -5.76
CA GLU A 432 13.62 10.10 -5.01
C GLU A 432 12.40 10.61 -5.80
N LEU A 433 12.54 10.76 -7.11
CA LEU A 433 11.47 11.23 -8.01
C LEU A 433 10.60 10.11 -8.58
N GLY A 434 10.90 8.84 -8.27
CA GLY A 434 10.18 7.67 -8.81
C GLY A 434 10.33 7.49 -10.33
N LEU A 435 11.44 7.95 -10.92
CA LEU A 435 11.67 7.93 -12.37
C LEU A 435 12.29 6.60 -12.84
N ALA A 436 11.69 5.98 -13.85
CA ALA A 436 12.31 4.84 -14.54
C ALA A 436 13.59 5.26 -15.29
N THR A 437 14.54 4.33 -15.48
CA THR A 437 15.83 4.59 -16.13
C THR A 437 15.70 5.11 -17.58
N SER A 438 14.60 4.78 -18.26
CA SER A 438 14.28 5.22 -19.62
C SER A 438 13.78 6.67 -19.69
N ILE A 439 13.27 7.23 -18.59
CA ILE A 439 12.74 8.59 -18.55
C ILE A 439 13.90 9.58 -18.45
N PRO A 440 14.02 10.59 -19.33
CA PRO A 440 15.02 11.64 -19.17
C PRO A 440 14.79 12.43 -17.87
N ILE A 441 15.87 12.76 -17.14
CA ILE A 441 15.80 13.76 -16.08
C ILE A 441 15.80 15.12 -16.77
N THR A 442 14.74 15.89 -16.61
CA THR A 442 14.50 17.17 -17.29
C THR A 442 14.43 18.32 -16.30
N GLU A 443 14.54 19.57 -16.78
CA GLU A 443 14.57 20.76 -15.92
C GLU A 443 13.28 20.91 -15.10
N GLN A 444 12.10 20.65 -15.68
CA GLN A 444 10.83 20.80 -14.98
C GLN A 444 10.62 19.67 -13.95
N VAL A 445 10.99 18.43 -14.27
CA VAL A 445 10.96 17.33 -13.29
C VAL A 445 11.89 17.60 -12.11
N MET A 446 13.07 18.21 -12.33
CA MET A 446 13.98 18.61 -11.25
C MET A 446 13.36 19.64 -10.29
N GLN A 447 12.42 20.48 -10.73
CA GLN A 447 11.75 21.45 -9.86
C GLN A 447 10.84 20.80 -8.80
N ARG A 448 10.44 19.53 -9.01
CA ARG A 448 9.62 18.75 -8.07
C ARG A 448 10.41 18.20 -6.90
N LEU A 449 11.74 18.16 -7.01
CA LEU A 449 12.63 17.64 -5.99
C LEU A 449 12.65 18.59 -4.78
N THR A 450 11.89 18.27 -3.73
CA THR A 450 11.87 19.04 -2.48
C THR A 450 12.80 18.49 -1.41
N THR A 451 13.08 17.18 -1.48
CA THR A 451 14.02 16.47 -0.60
C THR A 451 14.90 15.60 -1.48
N LEU A 452 16.16 15.37 -1.09
CA LEU A 452 17.00 14.33 -1.69
C LEU A 452 17.89 13.69 -0.62
N GLY A 453 17.74 12.38 -0.43
CA GLY A 453 18.61 11.56 0.41
C GLY A 453 19.58 10.71 -0.40
N ALA A 454 20.87 11.05 -0.37
CA ALA A 454 21.90 10.40 -1.19
C ALA A 454 23.24 10.24 -0.46
N ALA A 455 23.17 9.93 0.85
CA ALA A 455 24.35 9.69 1.67
C ALA A 455 25.00 8.31 1.39
N ASP A 456 26.32 8.23 1.53
CA ASP A 456 27.11 6.99 1.33
C ASP A 456 26.88 6.33 -0.04
N ARG A 457 27.05 7.13 -1.12
CA ARG A 457 26.82 6.70 -2.50
C ARG A 457 28.00 6.95 -3.43
N GLU A 458 29.19 7.21 -2.89
CA GLU A 458 30.39 7.51 -3.66
C GLU A 458 30.22 8.68 -4.66
N ILE A 459 29.35 9.64 -4.36
CA ILE A 459 29.05 10.78 -5.24
C ILE A 459 30.24 11.75 -5.24
N THR A 460 30.63 12.21 -6.43
CA THR A 460 31.77 13.13 -6.64
C THR A 460 31.40 14.44 -7.35
N ASP A 461 30.34 14.42 -8.18
CA ASP A 461 29.96 15.57 -9.02
C ASP A 461 28.47 15.88 -8.84
N LEU A 462 28.17 17.12 -8.44
CA LEU A 462 26.81 17.60 -8.17
C LEU A 462 26.13 18.26 -9.38
N THR A 463 26.78 18.27 -10.55
CA THR A 463 26.24 18.85 -11.78
C THR A 463 24.84 18.28 -12.09
N GLY A 464 23.89 19.18 -12.33
CA GLY A 464 22.48 18.92 -12.57
C GLY A 464 21.58 19.35 -11.41
N LEU A 465 22.10 19.41 -10.17
CA LEU A 465 21.31 19.86 -9.01
C LEU A 465 20.96 21.35 -9.06
N GLU A 466 21.63 22.18 -9.87
CA GLU A 466 21.31 23.60 -10.04
C GLU A 466 19.88 23.84 -10.57
N HIS A 467 19.26 22.82 -11.17
CA HIS A 467 17.89 22.84 -11.66
C HIS A 467 16.83 22.49 -10.60
N ALA A 468 17.24 21.95 -9.44
CA ALA A 468 16.33 21.55 -8.35
C ALA A 468 15.92 22.73 -7.47
N THR A 469 15.41 23.81 -8.05
CA THR A 469 15.14 25.07 -7.34
C THR A 469 14.09 24.99 -6.22
N GLY A 470 13.31 23.90 -6.20
CA GLY A 470 12.32 23.58 -5.16
C GLY A 470 12.92 22.88 -3.93
N LEU A 471 14.21 22.56 -3.92
CA LEU A 471 14.84 21.75 -2.89
C LEU A 471 14.86 22.47 -1.54
N VAL A 472 14.31 21.79 -0.52
CA VAL A 472 14.20 22.26 0.86
C VAL A 472 15.15 21.49 1.78
N ARG A 473 15.35 20.19 1.53
CA ARG A 473 16.26 19.32 2.30
C ARG A 473 17.20 18.54 1.37
N LEU A 474 18.49 18.55 1.68
CA LEU A 474 19.50 17.81 0.94
C LEU A 474 20.46 17.08 1.89
N ASP A 475 20.46 15.74 1.82
CA ASP A 475 21.32 14.87 2.62
C ASP A 475 22.35 14.16 1.70
N LEU A 476 23.61 14.61 1.75
CA LEU A 476 24.71 14.15 0.90
C LEU A 476 25.95 13.74 1.71
N TRP A 477 25.76 13.35 2.97
CA TRP A 477 26.86 13.00 3.86
C TRP A 477 27.58 11.70 3.48
N GLU A 478 28.83 11.56 3.90
CA GLU A 478 29.69 10.40 3.57
C GLU A 478 29.80 10.15 2.06
N ASN A 479 30.10 11.20 1.29
CA ASN A 479 30.42 11.10 -0.13
C ASN A 479 31.84 11.62 -0.40
N GLN A 480 32.16 11.88 -1.68
CA GLN A 480 33.48 12.33 -2.14
C GLN A 480 33.40 13.72 -2.81
N ILE A 481 32.45 14.54 -2.38
CA ILE A 481 32.12 15.84 -2.99
C ILE A 481 33.18 16.87 -2.65
N GLN A 482 33.66 17.60 -3.66
CA GLN A 482 34.57 18.75 -3.50
C GLN A 482 33.93 20.06 -3.94
N ASP A 483 33.19 20.04 -5.06
CA ASP A 483 32.55 21.21 -5.65
C ASP A 483 31.07 21.28 -5.28
N VAL A 484 30.68 22.35 -4.58
CA VAL A 484 29.30 22.64 -4.18
C VAL A 484 28.69 23.81 -4.97
N SER A 485 29.37 24.30 -6.00
CA SER A 485 28.87 25.39 -6.84
C SER A 485 27.50 25.13 -7.48
N PRO A 486 27.09 23.89 -7.83
CA PRO A 486 25.73 23.62 -8.32
C PRO A 486 24.62 23.99 -7.33
N LEU A 487 24.94 24.13 -6.04
CA LEU A 487 23.95 24.45 -5.01
C LEU A 487 23.64 25.96 -4.90
N SER A 488 24.36 26.83 -5.61
CA SER A 488 24.38 28.28 -5.33
C SER A 488 23.03 29.00 -5.46
N ASN A 489 22.13 28.47 -6.31
CA ASN A 489 20.84 29.06 -6.62
C ASN A 489 19.66 28.35 -5.92
N LEU A 490 19.92 27.37 -5.05
CA LEU A 490 18.88 26.59 -4.37
C LEU A 490 18.36 27.31 -3.13
N THR A 491 17.89 28.54 -3.31
CA THR A 491 17.58 29.50 -2.23
C THR A 491 16.45 29.08 -1.29
N GLN A 492 15.74 27.99 -1.60
CA GLN A 492 14.70 27.39 -0.76
C GLN A 492 15.25 26.40 0.27
N LEU A 493 16.54 26.06 0.21
CA LEU A 493 17.16 25.11 1.12
C LEU A 493 17.04 25.57 2.57
N ARG A 494 16.53 24.68 3.42
CA ARG A 494 16.39 24.84 4.87
C ARG A 494 17.28 23.87 5.64
N GLN A 495 17.54 22.69 5.08
CA GLN A 495 18.37 21.66 5.69
C GLN A 495 19.39 21.15 4.68
N LEU A 496 20.67 21.27 5.00
CA LEU A 496 21.77 20.84 4.15
C LEU A 496 22.78 20.04 4.98
N HIS A 497 22.91 18.75 4.70
CA HIS A 497 23.84 17.84 5.37
C HIS A 497 24.89 17.35 4.38
N LEU A 498 26.13 17.78 4.58
CA LEU A 498 27.29 17.53 3.72
C LEU A 498 28.51 17.06 4.54
N GLN A 499 28.30 16.58 5.77
CA GLN A 499 29.39 16.08 6.61
C GLN A 499 30.14 14.91 5.96
N ALA A 500 31.41 14.73 6.35
CA ALA A 500 32.30 13.69 5.84
C ALA A 500 32.41 13.68 4.30
N ASN A 501 32.72 14.84 3.72
CA ASN A 501 33.03 15.02 2.30
C ASN A 501 34.45 15.62 2.14
N GLN A 502 34.78 16.20 0.98
CA GLN A 502 36.08 16.78 0.66
C GLN A 502 35.98 18.28 0.31
N ILE A 503 34.97 18.97 0.83
CA ILE A 503 34.64 20.36 0.48
C ILE A 503 35.69 21.32 1.04
N THR A 504 36.17 22.25 0.21
CA THR A 504 37.12 23.30 0.62
C THR A 504 36.55 24.72 0.53
N ASP A 505 35.60 24.94 -0.38
CA ASP A 505 35.02 26.24 -0.70
C ASP A 505 33.50 26.16 -0.54
N ILE A 506 32.94 27.06 0.27
CA ILE A 506 31.50 27.15 0.54
C ILE A 506 30.89 28.47 0.07
N THR A 507 31.58 29.25 -0.78
CA THR A 507 31.09 30.53 -1.33
C THR A 507 29.75 30.40 -2.05
N ALA A 508 29.44 29.22 -2.59
CA ALA A 508 28.14 28.89 -3.15
C ALA A 508 26.97 29.11 -2.16
N PHE A 509 27.21 29.02 -0.85
CA PHE A 509 26.15 29.13 0.15
C PHE A 509 25.75 30.57 0.46
N ALA A 510 26.45 31.59 -0.06
CA ALA A 510 26.20 32.99 0.25
C ALA A 510 24.74 33.46 0.00
N GLY A 511 24.05 32.84 -0.97
CA GLY A 511 22.65 33.15 -1.31
C GLY A 511 21.60 32.28 -0.59
N LEU A 512 22.00 31.29 0.21
CA LEU A 512 21.09 30.30 0.81
C LEU A 512 20.52 30.77 2.15
N THR A 513 19.97 31.98 2.18
CA THR A 513 19.58 32.70 3.40
C THR A 513 18.41 32.07 4.17
N GLU A 514 17.72 31.07 3.59
CA GLU A 514 16.65 30.30 4.26
C GLU A 514 17.16 29.09 5.06
N LEU A 515 18.47 28.81 5.04
CA LEU A 515 19.06 27.70 5.76
C LEU A 515 18.82 27.82 7.27
N ARG A 516 18.34 26.72 7.85
CA ARG A 516 18.12 26.53 9.29
C ARG A 516 19.06 25.49 9.88
N LYS A 517 19.37 24.43 9.12
CA LYS A 517 20.31 23.39 9.52
C LYS A 517 21.39 23.23 8.47
N LEU A 518 22.64 23.35 8.88
CA LEU A 518 23.80 23.20 8.01
C LEU A 518 24.85 22.34 8.69
N HIS A 519 25.04 21.11 8.20
CA HIS A 519 26.02 20.18 8.75
C HIS A 519 27.14 19.97 7.73
N LEU A 520 28.35 20.36 8.13
CA LEU A 520 29.56 20.40 7.30
C LEU A 520 30.76 19.77 8.02
N TRP A 521 30.56 19.10 9.16
CA TRP A 521 31.66 18.53 9.94
C TRP A 521 32.46 17.48 9.13
N GLY A 522 33.77 17.38 9.38
CA GLY A 522 34.64 16.44 8.67
C GLY A 522 34.87 16.77 7.19
N ASN A 523 34.97 18.06 6.84
CA ASN A 523 35.38 18.56 5.52
C ASN A 523 36.77 19.23 5.58
N GLN A 524 37.13 20.02 4.56
CA GLN A 524 38.43 20.70 4.42
C GLN A 524 38.28 22.23 4.34
N ILE A 525 37.23 22.77 4.96
CA ILE A 525 36.85 24.19 4.89
C ILE A 525 37.77 25.03 5.77
N ARG A 526 38.23 26.16 5.24
CA ARG A 526 39.11 27.12 5.96
C ARG A 526 38.47 28.48 6.21
N ASP A 527 37.70 28.96 5.24
CA ASP A 527 37.02 30.25 5.25
C ASP A 527 35.51 30.02 5.41
N ILE A 528 34.95 30.63 6.46
CA ILE A 528 33.53 30.55 6.79
C ILE A 528 32.84 31.93 6.80
N SER A 529 33.49 32.95 6.22
CA SER A 529 32.94 34.32 6.13
C SER A 529 31.56 34.38 5.48
N VAL A 530 31.26 33.44 4.58
CA VAL A 530 29.95 33.32 3.90
C VAL A 530 28.79 33.12 4.88
N LEU A 531 29.07 32.52 6.06
CA LEU A 531 28.06 32.13 7.03
C LEU A 531 27.46 33.34 7.76
N GLU A 532 28.12 34.50 7.78
CA GLU A 532 27.63 35.72 8.46
C GLU A 532 26.25 36.16 7.98
N ASN A 533 25.93 35.87 6.71
CA ASN A 533 24.67 36.23 6.08
C ASN A 533 23.55 35.18 6.25
N LEU A 534 23.85 34.03 6.85
CA LEU A 534 22.88 32.93 7.04
C LEU A 534 22.16 33.05 8.38
N THR A 535 21.49 34.18 8.56
CA THR A 535 20.94 34.66 9.84
C THR A 535 19.81 33.80 10.42
N LYS A 536 19.26 32.87 9.63
CA LYS A 536 18.19 31.94 10.03
C LYS A 536 18.68 30.58 10.53
N LEU A 537 19.99 30.39 10.64
CA LEU A 537 20.57 29.15 11.14
C LEU A 537 20.16 28.91 12.60
N GLU A 538 19.68 27.70 12.85
CA GLU A 538 19.28 27.16 14.15
C GLU A 538 20.26 26.06 14.61
N SER A 539 20.91 25.36 13.66
CA SER A 539 21.89 24.31 13.91
C SER A 539 22.99 24.36 12.86
N LEU A 540 24.24 24.48 13.29
CA LEU A 540 25.42 24.58 12.44
C LEU A 540 26.54 23.69 12.98
N HIS A 541 26.91 22.66 12.21
CA HIS A 541 27.97 21.72 12.58
C HIS A 541 29.16 21.87 11.63
N LEU A 542 30.33 22.18 12.18
CA LEU A 542 31.56 22.51 11.47
C LEU A 542 32.78 21.73 12.01
N ALA A 543 32.63 20.93 13.07
CA ALA A 543 33.75 20.25 13.71
C ALA A 543 34.60 19.43 12.72
N GLY A 544 35.90 19.33 12.96
CA GLY A 544 36.80 18.60 12.06
C GLY A 544 37.10 19.31 10.73
N ASN A 545 36.80 20.61 10.59
CA ASN A 545 37.31 21.47 9.52
C ASN A 545 38.53 22.30 9.99
N PRO A 546 39.50 22.58 9.10
CA PRO A 546 40.66 23.43 9.40
C PRO A 546 40.34 24.94 9.33
N ILE A 547 39.31 25.40 10.07
CA ILE A 547 38.85 26.79 10.09
C ILE A 547 39.95 27.72 10.63
N GLN A 548 40.25 28.81 9.90
CA GLN A 548 41.29 29.76 10.29
C GLN A 548 40.77 30.92 11.12
N ASP A 549 39.55 31.36 10.83
CA ASP A 549 38.89 32.49 11.48
C ASP A 549 37.44 32.10 11.79
N ASN A 550 37.09 32.14 13.08
CA ASN A 550 35.75 31.82 13.57
C ASN A 550 34.94 33.07 13.96
N SER A 551 35.47 34.27 13.74
CA SER A 551 34.75 35.52 13.99
C SER A 551 33.38 35.60 13.27
N PRO A 552 33.17 35.00 12.07
CA PRO A 552 31.84 34.93 11.46
C PRO A 552 30.74 34.31 12.34
N LEU A 553 31.11 33.37 13.21
CA LEU A 553 30.16 32.69 14.12
C LEU A 553 29.65 33.63 15.22
N ARG A 554 30.42 34.67 15.57
CA ARG A 554 30.02 35.68 16.55
C ARG A 554 28.80 36.47 16.04
N SER A 555 28.81 36.85 14.77
CA SER A 555 27.69 37.52 14.11
C SER A 555 26.43 36.67 14.12
N LEU A 556 26.56 35.35 13.96
CA LEU A 556 25.44 34.41 14.04
C LEU A 556 24.92 34.27 15.48
N LEU A 557 25.79 34.10 16.47
CA LEU A 557 25.42 34.01 17.89
C LEU A 557 24.71 35.27 18.39
N LYS A 558 25.14 36.45 17.93
CA LYS A 558 24.46 37.73 18.27
C LYS A 558 23.03 37.77 17.75
N GLN A 559 22.77 37.17 16.58
CA GLN A 559 21.46 37.16 15.95
C GLN A 559 20.56 36.03 16.45
N ASN A 560 21.16 34.88 16.78
CA ASN A 560 20.50 33.72 17.36
C ASN A 560 21.35 33.13 18.50
N PRO A 561 21.16 33.58 19.75
CA PRO A 561 21.92 33.09 20.90
C PRO A 561 21.72 31.60 21.21
N ASP A 562 20.61 31.02 20.75
CA ASP A 562 20.24 29.62 20.99
C ASP A 562 20.69 28.68 19.86
N ILE A 563 21.47 29.16 18.88
CA ILE A 563 21.98 28.34 17.78
C ILE A 563 22.79 27.15 18.30
N GLU A 564 22.47 25.95 17.82
CA GLU A 564 23.23 24.73 18.12
C GLU A 564 24.54 24.75 17.32
N LEU A 565 25.68 24.72 18.03
CA LEU A 565 27.03 24.67 17.47
C LEU A 565 27.81 23.48 18.03
N ASP A 566 28.58 22.82 17.18
CA ASP A 566 29.50 21.73 17.56
C ASP A 566 30.96 22.19 17.71
N ILE A 567 31.23 23.49 17.47
CA ILE A 567 32.51 24.15 17.71
C ILE A 567 32.33 25.14 18.86
N ASP A 568 33.28 25.15 19.78
CA ASP A 568 33.35 26.14 20.84
C ASP A 568 33.69 27.53 20.26
N VAL A 569 32.78 28.49 20.45
CA VAL A 569 33.03 29.91 20.13
C VAL A 569 33.29 30.63 21.45
N PRO A 570 34.48 31.24 21.64
CA PRO A 570 34.78 31.98 22.85
C PRO A 570 33.70 33.02 23.13
N GLN A 571 33.07 32.95 24.31
CA GLN A 571 32.03 33.89 24.74
C GLN A 571 32.58 35.33 24.66
N LEU A 572 31.86 36.21 23.96
CA LEU A 572 32.22 37.62 23.87
C LEU A 572 31.96 38.29 25.22
N SER A 573 32.95 39.04 25.69
CA SER A 573 32.69 39.99 26.77
C SER A 573 31.65 41.00 26.28
N PRO A 574 30.61 41.35 27.06
CA PRO A 574 29.66 42.42 26.71
C PRO A 574 30.36 43.77 26.45
N THR A 575 31.61 43.89 26.87
CA THR A 575 32.46 45.07 26.69
C THR A 575 33.32 45.04 25.43
N ASP A 576 33.37 43.93 24.70
CA ASP A 576 33.93 43.84 23.35
C ASP A 576 32.86 44.27 22.33
N VAL A 577 32.68 45.59 22.25
CA VAL A 577 31.61 46.25 21.48
C VAL A 577 31.77 46.03 19.99
N ASN A 578 33.02 45.89 19.52
CA ASN A 578 33.33 45.69 18.11
C ASN A 578 33.37 44.21 17.71
N GLY A 579 33.49 43.29 18.68
CA GLY A 579 33.39 41.84 18.49
C GLY A 579 34.66 41.19 17.94
N ASP A 580 35.82 41.86 17.99
CA ASP A 580 37.11 41.34 17.51
C ASP A 580 37.77 40.33 18.46
N GLY A 581 37.17 40.10 19.63
CA GLY A 581 37.67 39.22 20.68
C GLY A 581 38.68 39.87 21.62
N VAL A 582 38.85 41.20 21.60
CA VAL A 582 39.78 41.91 22.49
C VAL A 582 39.20 43.25 22.92
N VAL A 583 38.87 43.40 24.20
CA VAL A 583 38.38 44.68 24.73
C VAL A 583 39.51 45.72 24.74
N ASN A 584 39.41 46.73 23.87
CA ASN A 584 40.44 47.73 23.67
C ASN A 584 39.87 49.14 23.39
N ILE A 585 40.75 50.07 23.01
CA ILE A 585 40.37 51.47 22.78
C ILE A 585 39.34 51.64 21.66
N GLN A 586 39.28 50.69 20.71
CA GLN A 586 38.33 50.72 19.61
C GLN A 586 36.89 50.53 20.12
N ASP A 587 36.67 49.63 21.08
CA ASP A 587 35.37 49.42 21.74
C ASP A 587 34.92 50.67 22.48
N LEU A 588 35.86 51.31 23.18
CA LEU A 588 35.59 52.52 23.94
C LEU A 588 35.23 53.70 23.03
N VAL A 589 35.85 53.79 21.84
CA VAL A 589 35.50 54.78 20.83
C VAL A 589 34.09 54.55 20.30
N LEU A 590 33.66 53.30 20.09
CA LEU A 590 32.30 52.98 19.64
C LEU A 590 31.26 53.39 20.66
N VAL A 591 31.46 53.10 21.95
CA VAL A 591 30.55 53.56 23.01
C VAL A 591 30.51 55.08 23.09
N ALA A 592 31.69 55.73 23.08
CA ALA A 592 31.76 57.19 23.14
C ALA A 592 31.07 57.87 21.95
N SER A 593 31.12 57.26 20.76
CA SER A 593 30.47 57.78 19.57
C SER A 593 28.95 57.65 19.58
N SER A 594 28.42 56.75 20.40
CA SER A 594 26.98 56.42 20.49
C SER A 594 26.31 57.04 21.74
N LEU A 595 27.00 57.92 22.47
CA LEU A 595 26.49 58.54 23.69
C LEU A 595 25.18 59.31 23.46
N GLY A 596 24.18 59.00 24.30
CA GLY A 596 22.86 59.61 24.24
C GLY A 596 21.90 58.93 23.26
N GLU A 597 22.31 57.85 22.59
CA GLU A 597 21.41 56.99 21.85
C GLU A 597 20.48 56.24 22.82
N THR A 598 19.21 56.15 22.44
CA THR A 598 18.13 55.53 23.23
C THR A 598 17.44 54.39 22.48
N GLU A 599 18.02 53.97 21.35
CA GLU A 599 17.59 52.80 20.59
C GLU A 599 18.55 51.64 20.92
N PRO A 600 18.13 50.37 20.80
CA PRO A 600 18.98 49.23 21.13
C PRO A 600 20.27 49.21 20.28
N THR A 601 21.43 49.30 20.92
CA THR A 601 22.75 49.24 20.24
C THR A 601 23.73 48.38 21.01
N SER A 602 24.77 47.86 20.34
CA SER A 602 25.86 47.17 21.04
C SER A 602 26.73 48.09 21.90
N ALA A 603 26.52 49.41 21.84
CA ALA A 603 27.19 50.37 22.71
C ALA A 603 26.50 50.50 24.09
N ASP A 604 25.26 50.04 24.23
CA ASP A 604 24.60 49.87 25.54
C ASP A 604 24.99 48.52 26.14
N VAL A 605 26.20 48.47 26.71
CA VAL A 605 26.79 47.21 27.19
C VAL A 605 26.14 46.68 28.46
N ASN A 606 25.24 47.46 29.07
CA ASN A 606 24.53 47.11 30.29
C ASN A 606 23.00 46.92 30.10
N ASP A 607 22.50 47.12 28.88
CA ASP A 607 21.10 46.97 28.47
C ASP A 607 20.10 47.82 29.30
N ASP A 608 20.50 49.02 29.77
CA ASP A 608 19.58 49.94 30.49
C ASP A 608 18.73 50.82 29.55
N GLY A 609 18.97 50.73 28.23
CA GLY A 609 18.28 51.44 27.18
C GLY A 609 18.82 52.84 26.91
N ILE A 610 19.93 53.26 27.54
CA ILE A 610 20.55 54.57 27.33
C ILE A 610 22.08 54.43 27.31
N VAL A 611 22.69 54.62 26.13
CA VAL A 611 24.16 54.68 26.03
C VAL A 611 24.68 55.92 26.78
N ASN A 612 25.32 55.70 27.91
CA ASN A 612 25.78 56.76 28.80
C ASN A 612 27.19 56.51 29.35
N ILE A 613 27.60 57.33 30.32
CA ILE A 613 28.95 57.24 30.87
C ILE A 613 29.21 55.91 31.61
N VAL A 614 28.15 55.23 32.07
CA VAL A 614 28.24 53.92 32.73
C VAL A 614 28.73 52.86 31.75
N ASP A 615 28.23 52.85 30.52
CA ASP A 615 28.69 51.93 29.45
C ASP A 615 30.18 52.13 29.13
N LEU A 616 30.59 53.39 29.03
CA LEU A 616 31.97 53.79 28.80
C LEU A 616 32.92 53.30 29.91
N VAL A 617 32.45 53.35 31.16
CA VAL A 617 33.20 52.89 32.33
C VAL A 617 33.29 51.36 32.36
N LEU A 618 32.24 50.66 31.97
CA LEU A 618 32.24 49.20 31.87
C LEU A 618 33.25 48.72 30.83
N VAL A 619 33.26 49.33 29.63
CA VAL A 619 34.24 49.00 28.58
C VAL A 619 35.67 49.34 29.00
N ALA A 620 35.90 50.51 29.60
CA ALA A 620 37.24 50.89 30.10
C ALA A 620 37.76 49.94 31.20
N GLY A 621 36.87 49.38 32.01
CA GLY A 621 37.19 48.50 33.14
C GLY A 621 37.75 47.13 32.71
N GLU A 622 37.48 46.72 31.47
CA GLU A 622 37.83 45.41 30.92
C GLU A 622 38.98 45.49 29.90
N PHE A 623 39.69 46.62 29.80
CA PHE A 623 40.78 46.78 28.83
C PHE A 623 41.88 45.71 28.93
N GLY A 624 42.14 45.04 27.81
CA GLY A 624 43.17 44.02 27.69
C GLY A 624 42.77 42.64 28.22
N THR A 625 41.48 42.41 28.52
CA THR A 625 40.95 41.05 28.71
C THR A 625 40.73 40.39 27.34
N PRO A 626 41.14 39.11 27.17
CA PRO A 626 40.90 38.33 25.96
C PRO A 626 39.49 37.76 25.88
#